data_AF-A0A7Y7WRP5-F1
#
_entry.id   AF-A0A7Y7WRP5-F1
#
_cell.length_a   1.000
_cell.length_b   1.000
_cell.length_c   1.000
_cell.angle_alpha   90.00
_cell.angle_beta   90.00
_cell.angle_gamma   90.00
#
_symmetry.space_group_name_H-M   'P 1'
#
loop_
_entity.id
_entity.type
_entity.pdbx_description
1 polymer ?
#
loop_
_entity_poly.entity_id
_entity_poly.type
_entity_poly.pdbx_seq_one_letter_code
_entity_poly.pdbx_strand_id
1 'polypeptide(L)'
;MAVELELKPGQTPLDHDEAAGLKPKHISTQGELDEWEAENLLKARQWLNRQKKLDVLNEHFCRDLHKKMFSDTWNWAGTFRRTEKNIGCDPIQISIKLNQLLGNVAYWVENKTFTPDEIAARFHHQLVSIHPFPNGNGRHARYMTDALLRQCGCPDFSWGNGNLVSTNEVRDRYIQSLCDADAGDYAPLMVFVRS
;
A
#
# COMPACT_ATOMS: atom_id res chain seq x y z
N MET A 1 -10.97 27.19 -4.59
CA MET A 1 -12.11 26.28 -4.33
C MET A 1 -11.53 24.97 -3.83
N ALA A 2 -12.23 24.24 -2.97
CA ALA A 2 -11.76 22.90 -2.56
C ALA A 2 -11.78 21.98 -3.78
N VAL A 3 -10.76 21.14 -3.95
CA VAL A 3 -10.76 20.11 -5.00
C VAL A 3 -11.96 19.19 -4.75
N GLU A 4 -12.82 19.04 -5.74
CA GLU A 4 -13.87 18.01 -5.70
C GLU A 4 -13.18 16.67 -5.95
N LEU A 5 -13.10 15.84 -4.92
CA LEU A 5 -12.42 14.54 -4.97
C LEU A 5 -13.34 13.53 -5.63
N GLU A 6 -12.99 13.08 -6.83
CA GLU A 6 -13.72 12.01 -7.52
C GLU A 6 -13.28 10.64 -6.99
N LEU A 7 -14.24 9.88 -6.49
CA LEU A 7 -14.03 8.51 -6.03
C LEU A 7 -13.97 7.54 -7.22
N LYS A 8 -12.78 7.02 -7.51
CA LYS A 8 -12.61 5.94 -8.50
C LYS A 8 -12.92 4.56 -7.87
N PRO A 9 -13.34 3.57 -8.67
CA PRO A 9 -13.54 2.20 -8.18
C PRO A 9 -12.33 1.64 -7.43
N GLY A 10 -12.57 1.18 -6.19
CA GLY A 10 -11.54 0.64 -5.30
C GLY A 10 -10.67 1.70 -4.59
N GLN A 11 -11.01 2.98 -4.66
CA GLN A 11 -10.44 4.01 -3.78
C GLN A 11 -11.23 4.12 -2.47
N THR A 12 -10.51 4.46 -1.42
CA THR A 12 -11.07 4.68 -0.09
C THR A 12 -11.53 6.14 0.01
N PRO A 13 -12.79 6.40 0.39
CA PRO A 13 -13.27 7.77 0.56
C PRO A 13 -12.54 8.45 1.72
N LEU A 14 -12.07 9.66 1.44
CA LEU A 14 -11.57 10.58 2.46
C LEU A 14 -12.76 11.23 3.15
N ASP A 15 -12.71 11.34 4.48
CA ASP A 15 -13.65 12.17 5.21
C ASP A 15 -13.33 13.67 5.02
N HIS A 16 -14.20 14.53 5.54
CA HIS A 16 -14.06 15.98 5.38
C HIS A 16 -12.73 16.51 5.96
N ASP A 17 -12.29 15.99 7.11
CA ASP A 17 -11.08 16.47 7.78
C ASP A 17 -9.82 15.95 7.09
N GLU A 18 -9.85 14.72 6.58
CA GLU A 18 -8.77 14.14 5.78
C GLU A 18 -8.63 14.84 4.43
N ALA A 19 -9.75 15.18 3.77
CA ALA A 19 -9.78 15.96 2.53
C ALA A 19 -9.28 17.40 2.74
N ALA A 20 -9.65 18.03 3.85
CA ALA A 20 -9.10 19.34 4.27
C ALA A 20 -7.59 19.29 4.55
N GLY A 21 -7.02 18.09 4.71
CA GLY A 21 -5.59 17.86 4.87
C GLY A 21 -4.74 18.07 3.61
N LEU A 22 -5.32 18.42 2.46
CA LEU A 22 -4.61 18.69 1.21
C LEU A 22 -3.70 19.93 1.35
N LYS A 23 -2.39 19.75 1.14
CA LYS A 23 -1.38 20.82 1.27
C LYS A 23 -1.28 21.74 0.04
N PRO A 24 -1.22 21.22 -1.20
CA PRO A 24 -0.94 22.07 -2.36
C PRO A 24 -2.18 22.89 -2.72
N LYS A 25 -2.13 24.19 -2.45
CA LYS A 25 -3.27 25.11 -2.68
C LYS A 25 -3.54 25.41 -4.16
N HIS A 26 -2.61 25.06 -5.05
CA HIS A 26 -2.72 25.30 -6.49
C HIS A 26 -3.47 24.18 -7.22
N ILE A 27 -3.59 23.00 -6.60
CA ILE A 27 -4.35 21.89 -7.16
C ILE A 27 -5.83 22.20 -7.04
N SER A 28 -6.53 22.16 -8.18
CA SER A 28 -7.94 22.51 -8.33
C SER A 28 -8.77 21.36 -8.92
N THR A 29 -8.14 20.35 -9.51
CA THR A 29 -8.81 19.19 -10.12
C THR A 29 -8.25 17.86 -9.62
N GLN A 30 -9.04 16.79 -9.76
CA GLN A 30 -8.59 15.43 -9.43
C GLN A 30 -7.41 14.99 -10.33
N GLY A 31 -7.39 15.40 -11.61
CA GLY A 31 -6.29 15.08 -12.52
C GLY A 31 -4.96 15.68 -12.08
N GLU A 32 -4.95 16.96 -11.68
CA GLU A 32 -3.77 17.62 -11.12
C GLU A 32 -3.30 16.96 -9.82
N LEU A 33 -4.25 16.50 -8.98
CA LEU A 33 -3.92 15.75 -7.77
C LEU A 33 -3.28 14.40 -8.07
N ASP A 34 -3.81 13.67 -9.05
CA ASP A 34 -3.28 12.38 -9.48
C ASP A 34 -1.84 12.52 -10.03
N GLU A 35 -1.59 13.54 -10.85
CA GLU A 35 -0.25 13.86 -11.38
C GLU A 35 0.73 14.22 -10.26
N TRP A 36 0.30 15.08 -9.33
CA TRP A 36 1.10 15.46 -8.16
C TRP A 36 1.46 14.25 -7.28
N GLU A 37 0.47 13.38 -7.00
CA GLU A 37 0.73 12.14 -6.28
C GLU A 37 1.67 11.21 -7.06
N ALA A 38 1.53 11.09 -8.38
CA ALA A 38 2.40 10.26 -9.21
C ALA A 38 3.88 10.70 -9.12
N GLU A 39 4.14 12.01 -9.16
CA GLU A 39 5.51 12.54 -8.97
C GLU A 39 6.07 12.20 -7.59
N ASN A 40 5.26 12.32 -6.53
CA ASN A 40 5.69 12.02 -5.16
C ASN A 40 5.96 10.52 -4.98
N LEU A 41 5.17 9.66 -5.62
CA LEU A 41 5.40 8.21 -5.64
C LEU A 41 6.71 7.84 -6.34
N LEU A 42 7.08 8.54 -7.41
CA LEU A 42 8.38 8.36 -8.09
C LEU A 42 9.53 8.77 -7.16
N LYS A 43 9.44 9.92 -6.48
CA LYS A 43 10.43 10.36 -5.49
C LYS A 43 10.58 9.35 -4.36
N ALA A 44 9.47 8.81 -3.84
CA ALA A 44 9.47 7.79 -2.81
C ALA A 44 10.13 6.48 -3.29
N ARG A 45 9.87 6.04 -4.53
CA ARG A 45 10.53 4.87 -5.11
C ARG A 45 12.03 5.08 -5.25
N GLN A 46 12.46 6.25 -5.72
CA GLN A 46 13.90 6.59 -5.78
C GLN A 46 14.55 6.58 -4.40
N TRP A 47 13.88 7.12 -3.39
CA TRP A 47 14.36 7.06 -2.01
C TRP A 47 14.50 5.61 -1.52
N LEU A 48 13.51 4.76 -1.80
CA LEU A 48 13.53 3.34 -1.43
C LEU A 48 14.70 2.61 -2.11
N ASN A 49 14.88 2.81 -3.42
CA ASN A 49 15.96 2.21 -4.20
C ASN A 49 17.36 2.56 -3.67
N ARG A 50 17.54 3.76 -3.11
CA ARG A 50 18.82 4.22 -2.52
C ARG A 50 19.15 3.56 -1.17
N GLN A 51 18.19 2.92 -0.50
CA GLN A 51 18.45 2.26 0.79
C GLN A 51 19.31 1.00 0.56
N LYS A 52 20.47 0.94 1.24
CA LYS A 52 21.38 -0.22 1.17
C LYS A 52 20.96 -1.37 2.08
N LYS A 53 20.38 -1.02 3.23
CA LYS A 53 19.78 -1.95 4.19
C LYS A 53 18.34 -1.52 4.39
N LEU A 54 17.45 -2.50 4.40
CA LEU A 54 16.05 -2.30 4.70
C LEU A 54 15.73 -3.00 6.01
N ASP A 55 14.83 -2.37 6.76
CA ASP A 55 14.18 -2.93 7.94
C ASP A 55 12.67 -2.82 7.71
N VAL A 56 12.17 -3.62 6.76
CA VAL A 56 10.79 -3.51 6.26
C VAL A 56 9.79 -3.96 7.31
N LEU A 57 10.17 -4.91 8.17
CA LEU A 57 9.31 -5.51 9.18
C LEU A 57 9.25 -4.68 10.47
N ASN A 58 9.16 -3.36 10.31
CA ASN A 58 9.17 -2.36 11.36
C ASN A 58 8.06 -1.32 11.12
N GLU A 59 7.25 -1.05 12.14
CA GLU A 59 6.18 -0.03 12.06
C GLU A 59 6.73 1.35 11.67
N HIS A 60 7.92 1.72 12.16
CA HIS A 60 8.56 2.98 11.81
C HIS A 60 8.84 3.06 10.30
N PHE A 61 9.36 1.98 9.70
CA PHE A 61 9.60 1.92 8.25
C PHE A 61 8.28 1.99 7.47
N CYS A 62 7.25 1.27 7.93
CA CYS A 62 5.90 1.32 7.36
C CYS A 62 5.37 2.76 7.28
N ARG A 63 5.46 3.51 8.38
CA ARG A 63 5.03 4.91 8.45
C ARG A 63 5.91 5.85 7.63
N ASP A 64 7.24 5.69 7.70
CA ASP A 64 8.16 6.56 6.97
C ASP A 64 8.00 6.41 5.46
N LEU A 65 7.82 5.18 4.96
CA LEU A 65 7.55 4.96 3.55
C LEU A 65 6.28 5.68 3.10
N HIS A 66 5.18 5.54 3.85
CA HIS A 66 3.96 6.30 3.54
C HIS A 66 4.19 7.81 3.61
N LYS A 67 4.97 8.29 4.58
CA LYS A 67 5.34 9.70 4.68
C LYS A 67 6.10 10.16 3.43
N LYS A 68 7.09 9.40 2.94
CA LYS A 68 7.82 9.72 1.70
C LYS A 68 6.91 9.78 0.48
N MET A 69 5.86 8.97 0.44
CA MET A 69 4.92 8.92 -0.68
C MET A 69 3.95 10.12 -0.70
N PHE A 70 3.57 10.65 0.46
CA PHE A 70 2.43 11.57 0.57
C PHE A 70 2.70 12.85 1.35
N SER A 71 3.90 13.08 1.91
CA SER A 71 4.17 14.25 2.76
C SER A 71 4.01 15.58 2.05
N ASP A 72 4.19 15.62 0.74
CA ASP A 72 4.04 16.85 -0.04
C ASP A 72 2.57 17.06 -0.48
N THR A 73 1.73 16.03 -0.35
CA THR A 73 0.31 16.06 -0.70
C THR A 73 -0.59 16.25 0.52
N TRP A 74 -0.37 15.49 1.59
CA TRP A 74 -1.33 15.35 2.69
C TRP A 74 -0.68 15.65 4.06
N ASN A 75 -1.43 16.33 4.94
CA ASN A 75 -1.02 16.61 6.32
C ASN A 75 -0.89 15.35 7.17
N TRP A 76 -1.72 14.34 6.92
CA TRP A 76 -1.78 13.09 7.67
C TRP A 76 -0.76 12.03 7.18
N ALA A 77 0.12 12.37 6.22
CA ALA A 77 1.07 11.41 5.67
C ALA A 77 1.94 10.73 6.76
N GLY A 78 1.90 9.40 6.82
CA GLY A 78 2.61 8.58 7.82
C GLY A 78 1.84 8.38 9.13
N THR A 79 0.66 8.97 9.26
CA THR A 79 -0.23 8.82 10.41
C THR A 79 -1.33 7.83 10.08
N PHE A 80 -1.61 6.89 10.99
CA PHE A 80 -2.70 5.95 10.79
C PHE A 80 -4.03 6.66 10.82
N ARG A 81 -4.99 6.18 10.02
CA ARG A 81 -6.34 6.72 10.03
C ARG A 81 -6.97 6.54 11.41
N ARG A 82 -7.87 7.46 11.73
CA ARG A 82 -8.64 7.45 12.99
C ARG A 82 -10.13 7.22 12.75
N THR A 83 -10.53 7.15 11.48
CA THR A 83 -11.92 6.99 11.05
C THR A 83 -12.11 5.66 10.36
N GLU A 84 -13.33 5.14 10.49
CA GLU A 84 -13.74 3.91 9.80
C GLU A 84 -13.81 4.12 8.30
N LYS A 85 -13.52 3.05 7.57
CA LYS A 85 -13.54 3.00 6.10
C LYS A 85 -14.36 1.80 5.63
N ASN A 86 -14.71 1.78 4.35
CA ASN A 86 -15.41 0.66 3.72
C ASN A 86 -14.58 -0.63 3.65
N ILE A 87 -13.26 -0.53 3.78
CA ILE A 87 -12.30 -1.63 3.84
C ILE A 87 -11.29 -1.31 4.94
N GLY A 88 -10.87 -2.34 5.68
CA GLY A 88 -9.90 -2.18 6.76
C GLY A 88 -10.38 -2.77 8.07
N CYS A 89 -9.48 -2.81 9.05
CA CYS A 89 -9.85 -3.11 10.43
C CYS A 89 -10.34 -1.87 11.20
N ASP A 90 -10.85 -2.05 12.41
CA ASP A 90 -11.12 -0.93 13.32
C ASP A 90 -9.84 -0.07 13.50
N PRO A 91 -9.89 1.27 13.34
CA PRO A 91 -8.77 2.18 13.56
C PRO A 91 -7.98 1.91 14.85
N ILE A 92 -8.66 1.57 15.95
CA ILE A 92 -7.99 1.33 17.23
C ILE A 92 -7.13 0.06 17.21
N GLN A 93 -7.42 -0.86 16.29
CA GLN A 93 -6.73 -2.14 16.12
C GLN A 93 -5.58 -2.08 15.12
N ILE A 94 -5.42 -0.97 14.36
CA ILE A 94 -4.43 -0.88 13.28
C ILE A 94 -3.02 -1.19 13.80
N SER A 95 -2.57 -0.52 14.87
CA SER A 95 -1.24 -0.76 15.43
C SER A 95 -1.05 -2.20 15.90
N ILE A 96 -2.08 -2.81 16.52
CA ILE A 96 -2.00 -4.18 17.01
C ILE A 96 -1.88 -5.16 15.85
N LYS A 97 -2.79 -5.07 14.87
CA LYS A 97 -2.82 -5.96 13.71
C LYS A 97 -1.59 -5.79 12.83
N LEU A 98 -1.09 -4.57 12.66
CA LEU A 98 0.15 -4.33 11.92
C LEU A 98 1.33 -5.01 12.61
N ASN A 99 1.52 -4.80 13.92
CA ASN A 99 2.62 -5.44 14.64
C ASN A 99 2.52 -6.98 14.62
N GLN A 100 1.31 -7.54 14.70
CA GLN A 100 1.07 -8.97 14.50
C GLN A 100 1.48 -9.42 13.09
N LEU A 101 1.08 -8.71 12.04
CA LEU A 101 1.47 -9.00 10.67
C LEU A 101 3.00 -8.98 10.50
N LEU A 102 3.67 -7.92 10.95
CA LEU A 102 5.11 -7.78 10.82
C LEU A 102 5.86 -8.90 11.56
N GLY A 103 5.39 -9.26 12.77
CA GLY A 103 5.93 -10.38 13.54
C GLY A 103 5.71 -11.74 12.87
N ASN A 104 4.52 -11.98 12.32
CA ASN A 104 4.22 -13.21 11.58
C ASN A 104 5.12 -13.34 10.36
N VAL A 105 5.31 -12.27 9.59
CA VAL A 105 6.18 -12.28 8.40
C VAL A 105 7.64 -12.50 8.80
N ALA A 106 8.11 -11.88 9.89
CA ALA A 106 9.45 -12.12 10.40
C ALA A 106 9.65 -13.60 10.75
N TYR A 107 8.68 -14.20 11.44
CA TYR A 107 8.69 -15.62 11.76
C TYR A 107 8.69 -16.51 10.51
N TRP A 108 7.85 -16.21 9.52
CA TRP A 108 7.78 -16.98 8.26
C TRP A 108 9.11 -16.93 7.49
N VAL A 109 9.77 -15.77 7.45
CA VAL A 109 11.07 -15.61 6.78
C VAL A 109 12.16 -16.40 7.52
N GLU A 110 12.24 -16.26 8.84
CA GLU A 110 13.25 -16.95 9.65
C GLU A 110 13.11 -18.47 9.59
N ASN A 111 11.87 -18.98 9.68
CA ASN A 111 11.58 -20.41 9.74
C ASN A 111 11.31 -21.03 8.37
N LYS A 112 11.38 -20.24 7.29
CA LYS A 112 11.07 -20.67 5.92
C LYS A 112 9.71 -21.39 5.84
N THR A 113 8.71 -20.87 6.55
CA THR A 113 7.37 -21.47 6.66
C THR A 113 6.69 -21.57 5.30
N PHE A 114 6.95 -20.60 4.42
CA PHE A 114 6.47 -20.56 3.05
C PHE A 114 7.61 -20.17 2.10
N THR A 115 7.37 -20.29 0.79
CA THR A 115 8.29 -19.75 -0.21
C THR A 115 8.37 -18.21 -0.10
N PRO A 116 9.50 -17.57 -0.48
CA PRO A 116 9.61 -16.11 -0.41
C PRO A 116 8.49 -15.35 -1.14
N ASP A 117 8.06 -15.87 -2.29
CA ASP A 117 6.95 -15.30 -3.06
C ASP A 117 5.64 -15.38 -2.30
N GLU A 118 5.35 -16.51 -1.65
CA GLU A 118 4.14 -16.69 -0.86
C GLU A 118 4.14 -15.82 0.40
N ILE A 119 5.30 -15.69 1.08
CA ILE A 119 5.46 -14.76 2.19
C ILE A 119 5.12 -13.33 1.73
N ALA A 120 5.70 -12.90 0.61
CA ALA A 120 5.50 -11.55 0.08
C ALA A 120 4.04 -11.31 -0.37
N ALA A 121 3.40 -12.28 -1.03
CA ALA A 121 2.01 -12.18 -1.45
C ALA A 121 1.04 -12.13 -0.25
N ARG A 122 1.26 -12.96 0.77
CA ARG A 122 0.49 -12.94 2.03
C ARG A 122 0.69 -11.62 2.77
N PHE A 123 1.93 -11.14 2.87
CA PHE A 123 2.24 -9.85 3.46
C PHE A 123 1.50 -8.71 2.77
N HIS A 124 1.55 -8.66 1.44
CA HIS A 124 0.84 -7.68 0.63
C HIS A 124 -0.65 -7.67 0.91
N HIS A 125 -1.30 -8.83 0.78
CA HIS A 125 -2.74 -9.00 1.00
C HIS A 125 -3.16 -8.57 2.40
N GLN A 126 -2.47 -9.06 3.43
CA GLN A 126 -2.81 -8.74 4.82
C GLN A 126 -2.59 -7.25 5.14
N LEU A 127 -1.55 -6.62 4.58
CA LEU A 127 -1.31 -5.19 4.76
C LEU A 127 -2.40 -4.33 4.10
N VAL A 128 -2.84 -4.72 2.90
CA VAL A 128 -3.99 -4.09 2.22
C VAL A 128 -5.27 -4.24 3.04
N SER A 129 -5.49 -5.42 3.63
CA SER A 129 -6.65 -5.74 4.47
C SER A 129 -6.67 -4.99 5.81
N ILE A 130 -5.50 -4.73 6.42
CA ILE A 130 -5.40 -3.88 7.63
C ILE A 130 -5.82 -2.44 7.30
N HIS A 131 -5.41 -1.96 6.12
CA HIS A 131 -5.74 -0.63 5.59
C HIS A 131 -5.35 0.53 6.53
N PRO A 132 -4.06 0.70 6.86
CA PRO A 132 -3.62 1.53 7.98
C PRO A 132 -3.78 3.06 7.78
N PHE A 133 -3.80 3.57 6.56
CA PHE A 133 -3.78 5.01 6.27
C PHE A 133 -5.11 5.50 5.66
N PRO A 134 -5.40 6.82 5.68
CA PRO A 134 -6.58 7.39 5.04
C PRO A 134 -6.71 7.06 3.54
N ASN A 135 -5.60 7.15 2.80
CA ASN A 135 -5.52 6.81 1.38
C ASN A 135 -4.11 6.30 1.06
N GLY A 136 -3.92 5.69 -0.11
CA GLY A 136 -2.61 5.23 -0.59
C GLY A 136 -2.25 3.80 -0.20
N ASN A 137 -3.11 3.09 0.56
CA ASN A 137 -2.82 1.76 1.11
C ASN A 137 -2.38 0.72 0.07
N GLY A 138 -3.07 0.62 -1.07
CA GLY A 138 -2.68 -0.33 -2.13
C GLY A 138 -1.31 -0.01 -2.76
N ARG A 139 -1.01 1.29 -2.97
CA ARG A 139 0.30 1.74 -3.49
C ARG A 139 1.41 1.49 -2.47
N HIS A 140 1.11 1.78 -1.20
CA HIS A 140 2.03 1.61 -0.08
C HIS A 140 2.35 0.14 0.15
N ALA A 141 1.34 -0.73 0.15
CA ALA A 141 1.52 -2.17 0.31
C ALA A 141 2.39 -2.78 -0.79
N ARG A 142 2.25 -2.34 -2.05
CA ARG A 142 3.16 -2.76 -3.14
C ARG A 142 4.60 -2.35 -2.86
N TYR A 143 4.85 -1.10 -2.47
CA TYR A 143 6.22 -0.65 -2.16
C TYR A 143 6.80 -1.36 -0.92
N MET A 144 6.00 -1.64 0.10
CA MET A 144 6.42 -2.46 1.24
C MET A 144 6.77 -3.88 0.80
N THR A 145 5.98 -4.46 -0.10
CA THR A 145 6.19 -5.83 -0.60
C THR A 145 7.45 -5.93 -1.46
N ASP A 146 7.67 -4.98 -2.37
CA ASP A 146 8.90 -4.91 -3.17
C ASP A 146 10.12 -4.71 -2.26
N ALA A 147 10.00 -3.87 -1.22
CA ALA A 147 11.05 -3.69 -0.23
C ALA A 147 11.34 -5.01 0.51
N LEU A 148 10.31 -5.78 0.90
CA LEU A 148 10.47 -7.06 1.58
C LEU A 148 11.19 -8.07 0.68
N LEU A 149 10.76 -8.21 -0.57
CA LEU A 149 11.42 -9.08 -1.56
C LEU A 149 12.90 -8.72 -1.70
N ARG A 150 13.22 -7.44 -1.82
CA ARG A 150 14.60 -6.96 -1.89
C ARG A 150 15.38 -7.24 -0.61
N GLN A 151 14.78 -7.06 0.56
CA GLN A 151 15.40 -7.42 1.85
C GLN A 151 15.75 -8.91 1.93
N CYS A 152 14.91 -9.77 1.34
CA CYS A 152 15.12 -11.21 1.23
C CYS A 152 16.01 -11.63 0.04
N GLY A 153 16.53 -10.69 -0.76
CA GLY A 153 17.35 -10.99 -1.94
C GLY A 153 16.57 -11.65 -3.09
N CYS A 154 15.25 -11.48 -3.13
CA CYS A 154 14.35 -12.03 -4.14
C CYS A 154 14.05 -11.01 -5.24
N PRO A 155 13.72 -11.46 -6.47
CA PRO A 155 13.33 -10.55 -7.54
C PRO A 155 11.98 -9.90 -7.25
N ASP A 156 11.87 -8.61 -7.60
CA ASP A 156 10.62 -7.83 -7.53
C ASP A 156 9.48 -8.54 -8.28
N PHE A 157 8.25 -8.35 -7.80
CA PHE A 157 7.06 -8.80 -8.52
C PHE A 157 6.85 -8.00 -9.81
N SER A 158 6.31 -8.66 -10.84
CA SER A 158 5.91 -8.01 -12.09
C SER A 158 4.59 -7.26 -11.94
N TRP A 159 3.81 -7.60 -10.90
CA TRP A 159 2.49 -7.04 -10.63
C TRP A 159 1.53 -7.15 -11.83
N GLY A 160 1.59 -8.27 -12.54
CA GLY A 160 0.78 -8.53 -13.74
C GLY A 160 1.22 -7.78 -15.00
N ASN A 161 2.47 -7.29 -14.99
CA ASN A 161 3.14 -6.59 -16.10
C ASN A 161 2.31 -5.43 -16.69
N GLY A 162 1.55 -4.74 -15.84
CA GLY A 162 0.58 -3.73 -16.27
C GLY A 162 0.40 -2.59 -15.29
N ASN A 163 -0.40 -1.60 -15.70
CA ASN A 163 -0.65 -0.41 -14.91
C ASN A 163 -1.77 -0.66 -13.89
N LEU A 164 -1.43 -0.77 -12.60
CA LEU A 164 -2.40 -0.93 -11.52
C LEU A 164 -3.04 0.39 -11.01
N VAL A 165 -2.64 1.52 -11.59
CA VAL A 165 -3.15 2.86 -11.24
C VAL A 165 -4.43 3.18 -12.01
N SER A 166 -4.49 2.86 -13.30
CA SER A 166 -5.70 3.06 -14.11
C SER A 166 -6.71 1.93 -13.93
N THR A 167 -7.99 2.26 -14.03
CA THR A 167 -9.06 1.27 -14.12
C THR A 167 -8.92 0.52 -15.44
N ASN A 168 -8.53 -0.74 -15.37
CA ASN A 168 -8.31 -1.61 -16.52
C ASN A 168 -8.39 -3.08 -16.09
N GLU A 169 -8.36 -3.97 -17.07
CA GLU A 169 -8.44 -5.43 -16.85
C GLU A 169 -7.33 -5.97 -15.93
N VAL A 170 -6.15 -5.35 -15.90
CA VAL A 170 -5.06 -5.77 -15.00
C VAL A 170 -5.41 -5.45 -13.55
N ARG A 171 -5.97 -4.26 -13.31
CA ARG A 171 -6.44 -3.85 -11.97
C ARG A 171 -7.61 -4.71 -11.52
N ASP A 172 -8.53 -5.07 -12.40
CA ASP A 172 -9.67 -5.92 -12.06
C ASP A 172 -9.21 -7.33 -11.67
N ARG A 173 -8.29 -7.92 -12.44
CA ARG A 173 -7.64 -9.20 -12.07
C ARG A 173 -6.92 -9.12 -10.73
N TYR A 174 -6.22 -8.02 -10.48
CA TYR A 174 -5.56 -7.79 -9.19
C TYR A 174 -6.56 -7.74 -8.03
N ILE A 175 -7.63 -6.97 -8.16
CA ILE A 175 -8.68 -6.86 -7.12
C ILE A 175 -9.35 -8.21 -6.90
N GLN A 176 -9.69 -8.94 -7.97
CA GLN A 176 -10.27 -10.27 -7.87
C GLN A 176 -9.34 -11.23 -7.11
N SER A 177 -8.04 -11.20 -7.41
CA SER A 177 -7.06 -12.05 -6.72
C SER A 177 -6.92 -11.74 -5.22
N LEU A 178 -7.18 -10.48 -4.81
CA LEU A 178 -7.26 -10.13 -3.39
C LEU A 178 -8.55 -10.64 -2.74
N CYS A 179 -9.68 -10.59 -3.46
CA CYS A 179 -10.96 -11.12 -2.96
C CYS A 179 -10.87 -12.64 -2.76
N ASP A 180 -10.21 -13.36 -3.67
CA ASP A 180 -9.97 -14.80 -3.53
C ASP A 180 -9.06 -15.08 -2.31
N ALA A 181 -8.04 -14.23 -2.10
CA ALA A 181 -7.17 -14.32 -0.93
C ALA A 181 -7.88 -13.97 0.39
N ASP A 182 -8.92 -13.13 0.39
CA ASP A 182 -9.79 -12.91 1.56
C ASP A 182 -10.53 -14.19 1.98
N ALA A 183 -10.85 -15.08 1.02
CA ALA A 183 -11.40 -16.42 1.28
C ALA A 183 -10.33 -17.47 1.65
N GLY A 184 -9.05 -17.06 1.73
CA GLY A 184 -7.91 -17.92 2.05
C GLY A 184 -7.25 -18.60 0.85
N ASP A 185 -7.74 -18.37 -0.37
CA ASP A 185 -7.11 -18.88 -1.60
C ASP A 185 -6.10 -17.86 -2.15
N TYR A 186 -4.83 -18.08 -1.84
CA TYR A 186 -3.74 -17.23 -2.32
C TYR A 186 -3.24 -17.60 -3.72
N ALA A 187 -3.70 -18.72 -4.32
CA ALA A 187 -3.17 -19.18 -5.59
C ALA A 187 -3.39 -18.17 -6.74
N PRO A 188 -4.57 -17.53 -6.88
CA PRO A 188 -4.77 -16.49 -7.90
C PRO A 188 -3.82 -15.30 -7.72
N LEU A 189 -3.60 -14.85 -6.48
CA LEU A 189 -2.70 -13.74 -6.18
C LEU A 189 -1.25 -14.10 -6.51
N MET A 190 -0.82 -15.31 -6.17
CA MET A 190 0.52 -15.82 -6.48
C MET A 190 0.81 -15.85 -7.98
N VAL A 191 -0.16 -16.29 -8.77
CA VAL A 191 -0.06 -16.27 -10.24
C VAL A 191 0.00 -14.83 -10.74
N PHE A 192 -0.89 -13.96 -10.23
CA PHE A 192 -0.98 -12.57 -10.66
C PHE A 192 0.34 -11.81 -10.46
N VAL A 193 0.95 -11.89 -9.27
CA VAL A 193 2.14 -11.09 -8.93
C VAL A 193 3.40 -11.47 -9.73
N ARG A 194 3.39 -12.62 -10.40
CA ARG A 194 4.47 -13.11 -11.28
C ARG A 194 4.11 -13.15 -12.77
N SER A 195 2.90 -12.71 -13.15
CA SER A 195 2.41 -12.70 -14.54
C SER A 195 2.89 -11.52 -15.38
#